data_AF-A0A117MA91-F1
#
_entry.id   AF-A0A117MA91-F1
#
_cell.length_a   1.000
_cell.length_b   1.000
_cell.length_c   1.000
_cell.angle_alpha   90.00
_cell.angle_beta   90.00
_cell.angle_gamma   90.00
#
_symmetry.space_group_name_H-M   'P 1'
#
loop_
_entity.id
_entity.type
_entity.pdbx_description
1 polymer ?
#
loop_
_entity_poly.entity_id
_entity_poly.type
_entity_poly.pdbx_seq_one_letter_code
_entity_poly.pdbx_strand_id
1 'polypeptide(L)'
;FRPQLFECIDCGKQIIEEDQYFSPLVGGILCPKCGLARAEAWTVDKDVLRYFRHFQRSNWGRLENVVIPEEIEASLGELITRYLTYLLERKLNSPTFLREVRGKYGEKGSQS
;
A
#
# COMPACT_ATOMS: atom_id res chain seq x y z
N PHE A 1 -6.34 -6.97 -0.80
CA PHE A 1 -6.00 -5.66 -0.20
C PHE A 1 -6.23 -4.60 -1.26
N ARG A 2 -7.25 -3.77 -1.09
CA ARG A 2 -7.61 -2.71 -2.05
C ARG A 2 -7.54 -1.38 -1.28
N PRO A 3 -6.54 -0.51 -1.52
CA PRO A 3 -6.38 0.70 -0.71
C PRO A 3 -7.48 1.73 -1.00
N GLN A 4 -7.81 2.59 -0.04
CA GLN A 4 -8.66 3.76 -0.31
C GLN A 4 -7.83 4.83 -1.03
N LEU A 5 -8.27 5.26 -2.22
CA LEU A 5 -7.52 6.22 -3.07
C LEU A 5 -8.31 7.51 -3.36
N PHE A 6 -9.57 7.62 -2.94
CA PHE A 6 -10.46 8.74 -3.32
C PHE A 6 -10.66 9.76 -2.19
N GLU A 7 -10.67 9.29 -0.95
CA GLU A 7 -10.85 10.11 0.25
C GLU A 7 -9.65 9.90 1.17
N CYS A 8 -9.24 10.96 1.86
CA CYS A 8 -8.23 10.89 2.90
C CYS A 8 -8.71 9.95 4.00
N ILE A 9 -7.96 8.88 4.24
CA ILE A 9 -8.35 7.85 5.21
C ILE A 9 -8.42 8.37 6.66
N ASP A 10 -7.80 9.51 6.95
CA ASP A 10 -7.77 10.11 8.29
C ASP A 10 -8.87 11.13 8.54
N CYS A 11 -9.20 11.97 7.56
CA CYS A 11 -10.16 13.07 7.75
C CYS A 11 -11.39 13.01 6.84
N GLY A 12 -11.49 12.01 5.97
CA GLY A 12 -12.61 11.81 5.04
C GLY A 12 -12.72 12.84 3.92
N LYS A 13 -11.81 13.83 3.84
CA LYS A 13 -11.81 14.82 2.75
C LYS A 13 -11.54 14.15 1.42
N GLN A 14 -12.25 14.57 0.38
CA GLN A 14 -11.95 14.19 -0.99
C GLN A 14 -10.53 14.62 -1.36
N ILE A 15 -9.83 13.72 -2.05
CA ILE A 15 -8.48 13.95 -2.55
C ILE A 15 -8.54 14.69 -3.89
N ILE A 16 -7.80 15.79 -3.97
CA ILE A 16 -7.71 16.66 -5.14
C ILE A 16 -6.43 16.39 -5.93
N GLU A 17 -6.29 17.05 -7.10
CA GLU A 17 -5.15 16.91 -8.00
C GLU A 17 -3.91 17.69 -7.51
N GLU A 18 -3.25 17.13 -6.50
CA GLU A 18 -1.99 17.60 -5.93
C GLU A 18 -1.21 16.38 -5.43
N ASP A 19 0.05 16.56 -5.07
CA ASP A 19 0.84 15.49 -4.47
C ASP A 19 0.27 15.13 -3.09
N GLN A 20 0.21 13.84 -2.84
CA GLN A 20 -0.44 13.29 -1.66
C GLN A 20 0.50 12.36 -0.91
N TYR A 21 -0.03 11.72 0.14
CA TYR A 21 0.70 10.74 0.90
C TYR A 21 -0.05 9.41 0.91
N PHE A 22 0.68 8.29 0.93
CA PHE A 22 0.11 6.96 1.09
C PHE A 22 0.60 6.36 2.40
N SER A 23 -0.32 5.96 3.28
CA SER A 23 0.05 5.20 4.47
C SER A 23 -0.17 3.71 4.22
N PRO A 24 0.89 2.89 4.24
CA PRO A 24 0.77 1.44 4.15
C PRO A 24 0.19 0.83 5.44
N LEU A 25 0.26 1.56 6.55
CA LEU A 25 -0.23 1.11 7.87
C LEU A 25 -1.76 1.05 7.91
N VAL A 26 -2.42 2.09 7.40
CA VAL A 26 -3.89 2.17 7.30
C VAL A 26 -4.40 1.80 5.91
N GLY A 27 -3.51 1.64 4.93
CA GLY A 27 -3.84 1.11 3.61
C GLY A 27 -4.64 2.08 2.75
N GLY A 28 -4.20 3.33 2.67
CA GLY A 28 -4.90 4.34 1.88
C GLY A 28 -4.14 5.65 1.74
N ILE A 29 -4.72 6.52 0.93
CA ILE A 29 -4.22 7.87 0.65
C ILE A 29 -4.59 8.83 1.78
N LEU A 30 -3.72 9.82 1.99
CA LEU A 30 -3.81 10.90 2.96
C LEU A 30 -3.65 12.23 2.22
N CYS A 31 -4.46 13.21 2.60
CA CYS A 31 -4.27 14.59 2.14
C CYS A 31 -2.96 15.17 2.69
N PRO A 32 -2.44 16.30 2.17
CA PRO A 32 -1.10 16.77 2.54
C PRO A 32 -0.99 17.10 4.04
N LYS A 33 -2.08 17.63 4.62
CA LYS A 33 -2.18 17.94 6.05
C LYS A 33 -2.05 16.69 6.92
N CYS A 34 -2.74 15.61 6.58
CA CYS A 34 -2.75 14.38 7.38
C CYS A 34 -1.48 13.56 7.15
N GLY A 35 -0.96 13.54 5.93
CA GLY A 35 0.26 12.83 5.57
C GLY A 35 1.49 13.29 6.35
N LEU A 36 1.65 14.61 6.52
CA LEU A 36 2.77 15.18 7.30
C LEU A 36 2.79 14.77 8.78
N ALA A 37 1.63 14.40 9.33
CA ALA A 37 1.53 13.95 10.73
C ALA A 37 1.87 12.46 10.89
N ARG A 38 2.17 11.74 9.79
CA ARG A 38 2.36 10.29 9.75
C ARG A 38 3.79 9.97 9.33
N ALA A 39 4.60 9.53 10.28
CA ALA A 39 6.00 9.18 10.02
C ALA A 39 6.15 8.00 9.03
N GLU A 40 5.14 7.12 8.95
CA GLU A 40 5.16 5.97 8.05
C GLU A 40 4.64 6.26 6.64
N ALA A 41 4.10 7.46 6.40
CA ALA A 41 3.48 7.80 5.13
C ALA A 41 4.53 8.10 4.06
N TRP A 42 4.24 7.68 2.84
CA TRP A 42 5.11 7.88 1.67
C TRP A 42 4.53 8.97 0.79
N THR A 43 5.37 9.86 0.27
CA THR A 43 4.95 10.81 -0.76
C THR A 43 4.51 10.08 -2.01
N VAL A 44 3.43 10.54 -2.64
CA VAL A 44 2.92 10.03 -3.91
C VAL A 44 2.61 11.21 -4.82
N ASP A 45 3.27 11.22 -5.96
CA ASP A 45 3.02 12.17 -7.03
C ASP A 45 1.56 12.06 -7.55
N LYS A 46 0.97 13.21 -7.87
CA LYS A 46 -0.42 13.30 -8.33
C LYS A 46 -0.73 12.44 -9.56
N ASP A 47 0.21 12.30 -10.50
CA ASP A 47 0.05 11.51 -11.71
C ASP A 47 0.13 10.03 -11.40
N VAL A 48 1.07 9.61 -10.54
CA VAL A 48 1.11 8.22 -10.02
C VAL A 48 -0.23 7.86 -9.37
N LEU A 49 -0.80 8.73 -8.53
CA LEU A 49 -2.11 8.50 -7.91
C LEU A 49 -3.25 8.47 -8.93
N ARG A 50 -3.21 9.32 -9.96
CA ARG A 50 -4.20 9.34 -11.04
C ARG A 50 -4.25 8.00 -11.77
N TYR A 51 -3.10 7.44 -12.16
CA TYR A 51 -3.04 6.12 -12.79
C TYR A 51 -3.41 5.00 -11.82
N PHE A 52 -3.00 5.07 -10.56
CA PHE A 52 -3.39 4.07 -9.57
C PHE A 52 -4.92 3.99 -9.39
N ARG A 53 -5.59 5.15 -9.29
CA ARG A 53 -7.07 5.22 -9.26
C ARG A 53 -7.68 4.66 -10.54
N HIS A 54 -7.07 4.89 -11.69
CA HIS A 54 -7.54 4.33 -12.96
C HIS A 54 -7.49 2.79 -12.93
N PHE A 55 -6.34 2.19 -12.60
CA PHE A 55 -6.22 0.73 -12.49
C PHE A 55 -7.15 0.11 -11.46
N GLN A 56 -7.38 0.81 -10.33
CA GLN A 56 -8.27 0.33 -9.30
C GLN A 56 -9.75 0.32 -9.73
N ARG A 57 -10.15 1.15 -10.71
CA ARG A 57 -11.52 1.22 -11.25
C ARG A 57 -11.71 0.33 -12.48
N SER A 58 -10.65 0.13 -13.26
CA SER A 58 -10.71 -0.64 -14.50
C SER A 58 -10.73 -2.15 -14.21
N ASN A 59 -11.70 -2.87 -14.78
CA ASN A 59 -11.57 -4.32 -14.93
C ASN A 59 -10.44 -4.59 -15.94
N TRP A 60 -9.58 -5.57 -15.65
CA TRP A 60 -8.40 -5.93 -16.44
C TRP A 60 -8.63 -6.02 -17.97
N GLY A 61 -9.86 -6.32 -18.43
CA GLY A 61 -10.23 -6.36 -19.84
C GLY A 61 -10.45 -5.02 -20.57
N ARG A 62 -10.22 -3.85 -19.94
CA ARG A 62 -10.35 -2.53 -20.59
C ARG A 62 -9.05 -1.72 -20.68
N LEU A 63 -7.93 -2.29 -20.23
CA LEU A 63 -6.65 -1.57 -20.18
C LEU A 63 -5.89 -1.54 -21.51
N GLU A 64 -6.42 -2.20 -22.55
CA GLU A 64 -5.77 -2.33 -23.88
C GLU A 64 -5.45 -0.99 -24.57
N ASN A 65 -6.01 0.14 -24.09
CA ASN A 65 -5.80 1.47 -24.69
C ASN A 65 -5.13 2.49 -23.77
N VAL A 66 -4.67 2.11 -22.57
CA VAL A 66 -4.01 3.05 -21.65
C VAL A 66 -2.51 2.97 -21.86
N VAL A 67 -1.96 3.95 -22.58
CA VAL A 67 -0.51 4.16 -22.64
C VAL A 67 -0.09 4.88 -21.37
N ILE A 68 0.62 4.18 -20.49
CA ILE A 68 1.22 4.76 -19.28
C ILE A 68 2.61 5.28 -19.68
N PRO A 69 2.98 6.51 -19.29
CA PRO A 69 4.37 6.94 -19.38
C PRO A 69 5.27 6.01 -18.56
N GLU A 70 6.42 5.62 -19.11
CA GLU A 70 7.37 4.68 -18.48
C GLU A 70 7.75 5.09 -17.05
N GLU A 71 7.94 6.39 -16.83
CA GLU A 71 8.28 7.01 -15.55
C GLU A 71 7.19 6.76 -14.48
N ILE A 72 5.93 6.85 -14.90
CA ILE A 72 4.77 6.67 -14.04
C ILE A 72 4.54 5.18 -13.80
N GLU A 73 4.75 4.33 -14.81
CA GLU A 73 4.68 2.88 -14.65
C GLU A 73 5.71 2.39 -13.63
N ALA A 74 6.96 2.84 -13.73
CA ALA A 74 8.02 2.51 -12.78
C ALA A 74 7.66 2.97 -11.36
N SER A 75 7.24 4.23 -11.20
CA SER A 75 6.88 4.80 -9.89
C SER A 75 5.67 4.11 -9.27
N LEU A 76 4.67 3.76 -10.08
CA LEU A 76 3.49 3.04 -9.63
C LEU A 76 3.82 1.59 -9.24
N GLY A 77 4.65 0.92 -10.05
CA GLY A 77 5.14 -0.42 -9.77
C GLY A 77 5.91 -0.48 -8.45
N GLU A 78 6.76 0.51 -8.19
CA GLU A 78 7.49 0.65 -6.92
C GLU A 78 6.52 0.85 -5.74
N LEU A 79 5.56 1.78 -5.86
CA LEU A 79 4.57 2.03 -4.80
C LEU A 79 3.78 0.77 -4.44
N ILE A 80 3.30 0.03 -5.44
CA ILE A 80 2.52 -1.20 -5.25
C ILE A 80 3.40 -2.30 -4.63
N THR A 81 4.61 -2.50 -5.17
CA THR A 81 5.56 -3.50 -4.66
C THR A 81 5.90 -3.22 -3.21
N ARG A 82 6.28 -1.98 -2.89
CA ARG A 82 6.59 -1.56 -1.52
C ARG A 82 5.41 -1.76 -0.57
N TYR A 83 4.18 -1.47 -1.00
CA TYR A 83 2.99 -1.70 -0.18
C TYR A 83 2.73 -3.19 0.06
N LEU A 84 2.84 -4.03 -0.97
CA LEU A 84 2.67 -5.48 -0.83
C LEU A 84 3.74 -6.07 0.09
N THR A 85 5.00 -5.67 -0.07
CA THR A 85 6.10 -6.08 0.81
C THR A 85 5.81 -5.70 2.26
N TYR A 86 5.40 -4.45 2.53
CA TYR A 86 5.03 -4.01 3.88
C TYR A 86 3.94 -4.89 4.50
N LEU A 87 2.90 -5.24 3.73
CA LEU A 87 1.81 -6.08 4.22
C LEU A 87 2.27 -7.51 4.51
N LEU A 88 3.14 -8.06 3.68
CA LEU A 88 3.69 -9.41 3.85
C LEU A 88 4.61 -9.47 5.08
N GLU A 89 5.57 -8.56 5.19
CA GLU A 89 6.47 -8.45 6.33
C GLU A 89 5.71 -8.26 7.63
N ARG A 90 4.69 -7.39 7.66
CA ARG A 90 3.88 -7.16 8.86
C ARG A 90 3.11 -8.41 9.29
N LYS A 91 2.60 -9.20 8.34
CA LYS A 91 1.94 -10.48 8.64
C LYS A 91 2.92 -11.50 9.20
N LEU A 92 4.10 -11.61 8.59
CA LEU A 92 5.17 -12.51 9.05
C LEU A 92 5.70 -12.11 10.44
N ASN A 93 5.74 -10.82 10.75
CA ASN A 93 6.17 -10.32 12.04
C ASN A 93 5.04 -10.24 13.09
N SER A 94 3.84 -10.76 12.78
CA SER A 94 2.74 -10.74 13.74
C SER A 94 3.01 -11.69 14.91
N PRO A 95 2.70 -11.31 16.16
CA PRO A 95 2.91 -12.18 17.33
C PRO A 95 2.23 -13.55 17.19
N THR A 96 1.06 -13.58 16.55
CA THR A 96 0.33 -14.81 16.26
C THR A 96 1.12 -15.72 15.33
N PHE A 97 1.59 -15.21 14.19
CA PHE A 97 2.41 -15.99 13.25
C PHE A 97 3.71 -16.46 13.90
N LEU A 98 4.43 -15.58 14.60
CA LEU A 98 5.66 -15.94 15.29
C LEU A 98 5.44 -17.02 16.36
N ARG A 99 4.32 -16.96 17.09
CA ARG A 99 3.94 -18.00 18.06
C ARG A 99 3.60 -19.32 17.37
N GLU A 100 2.88 -19.31 16.25
CA GLU A 100 2.56 -20.51 15.48
C GLU A 100 3.82 -21.19 14.94
N VAL A 101 4.77 -20.42 14.40
CA VAL A 101 6.06 -20.94 13.93
C VAL A 101 6.87 -21.50 15.11
N ARG A 102 7.00 -20.75 16.22
CA ARG A 102 7.71 -21.23 17.42
C ARG A 102 7.05 -22.46 18.05
N GLY A 103 5.73 -22.55 18.07
CA GLY A 103 5.02 -23.73 18.56
C GLY A 103 5.21 -24.95 17.66
N LYS A 104 5.22 -24.77 16.33
CA LYS A 104 5.43 -25.86 15.37
C LYS A 104 6.87 -26.39 15.31
N TYR A 105 7.87 -25.57 15.63
CA TYR A 105 9.28 -25.96 15.60
C TYR A 105 9.95 -26.06 16.98
N GLY A 106 9.30 -25.61 18.06
CA GLY A 106 9.82 -25.60 19.43
C GLY A 106 9.66 -26.92 20.19
N GLU A 107 8.83 -27.86 19.73
CA GLU A 107 8.65 -29.17 20.38
C GLU A 107 9.71 -30.22 19.99
N LYS A 108 10.57 -29.95 18.99
CA LYS A 108 11.61 -30.89 18.56
C LYS A 108 12.97 -30.75 19.28
N GLY A 109 13.07 -29.87 20.29
CA GLY A 109 14.34 -29.57 20.97
C GLY A 109 14.49 -30.14 22.40
N SER A 110 13.53 -30.90 22.91
CA SER A 110 13.60 -31.47 24.25
C SER A 110 13.10 -32.90 24.28
N GLN A 111 13.86 -33.81 23.67
CA GLN A 111 13.83 -35.23 24.01
C GLN A 111 15.16 -35.86 23.58
N SER A 112 15.99 -36.12 24.60
CA SER A 112 17.13 -37.06 24.69
C SER A 112 18.42 -36.73 23.93
#